data_AF-A0A961GCG0-F1
#
_entry.id   AF-A0A961GCG0-F1
#
_cell.length_a   1.000
_cell.length_b   1.000
_cell.length_c   1.000
_cell.angle_alpha   90.00
_cell.angle_beta   90.00
_cell.angle_gamma   90.00
#
_symmetry.space_group_name_H-M   'P 1'
#
loop_
_entity.id
_entity.type
_entity.pdbx_description
1 polymer ?
#
loop_
_entity_poly.entity_id
_entity_poly.type
_entity_poly.pdbx_seq_one_letter_code
_entity_poly.pdbx_strand_id
1 'polypeptide(L)' 'MRTTVLVAVPEAWETAVVDAIAVSPGLELSRRCADLPELLSTAAAGLGVSAVVGRALAGLDRTAIADLGRLGVRVV' A
#
# COMPACT_ATOMS: atom_id res chain seq x y z
N MET A 1 -2.13 17.01 -8.70
CA MET A 1 -2.88 15.91 -8.06
C MET A 1 -1.89 15.12 -7.22
N ARG A 2 -2.22 14.78 -5.97
CA ARG A 2 -1.38 13.95 -5.09
C ARG A 2 -1.93 12.52 -5.10
N THR A 3 -1.04 11.55 -5.18
CA THR A 3 -1.35 10.11 -5.13
C THR A 3 -1.14 9.64 -3.71
N THR A 4 -2.22 9.23 -3.05
CA THR A 4 -2.15 8.67 -1.69
C THR A 4 -1.73 7.20 -1.74
N VAL A 5 -0.68 6.88 -0.99
CA VAL A 5 0.01 5.59 -1.02
C VAL A 5 -0.16 4.87 0.32
N LEU A 6 -0.57 3.61 0.24
CA LEU A 6 -0.54 2.64 1.33
C LEU A 6 0.75 1.81 1.22
N VAL A 7 1.35 1.46 2.35
CA VAL A 7 2.58 0.66 2.38
C VAL A 7 2.33 -0.59 3.21
N ALA A 8 2.59 -1.76 2.63
CA ALA A 8 2.58 -3.05 3.32
C ALA A 8 3.79 -3.87 2.86
N VAL A 9 4.97 -3.52 3.38
CA VAL A 9 6.26 -4.13 3.05
C VAL A 9 6.90 -4.70 4.31
N PRO A 10 7.84 -5.66 4.21
CA PRO A 10 8.60 -6.13 5.36
C PRO A 10 9.33 -4.97 6.05
N GLU A 11 9.49 -5.07 7.37
CA GLU A 11 10.15 -4.05 8.22
C GLU A 11 11.51 -3.60 7.66
N ALA A 12 12.29 -4.55 7.12
CA ALA A 12 13.59 -4.28 6.50
C ALA A 12 13.55 -3.28 5.33
N TRP A 13 12.39 -3.07 4.70
CA TRP A 13 12.19 -2.14 3.59
C TRP A 13 11.33 -0.94 3.97
N GLU A 14 10.66 -0.94 5.12
CA GLU A 14 9.66 0.07 5.48
C GLU A 14 10.27 1.47 5.46
N THR A 15 11.39 1.67 6.17
CA THR A 15 12.07 2.97 6.22
C THR A 15 12.45 3.46 4.83
N ALA A 16 13.07 2.60 4.01
CA ALA A 16 13.50 2.98 2.66
C ALA A 16 12.32 3.38 1.76
N VAL A 17 11.20 2.68 1.85
CA VAL A 17 9.98 2.98 1.06
C VAL A 17 9.33 4.28 1.55
N VAL A 18 9.21 4.47 2.86
CA VAL A 18 8.62 5.68 3.45
C VAL A 18 9.45 6.92 3.10
N ASP A 19 10.77 6.83 3.21
CA ASP A 19 11.67 7.92 2.85
C ASP A 19 11.59 8.26 1.36
N ALA A 20 11.54 7.23 0.49
CA ALA A 20 11.37 7.43 -0.95
C ALA A 20 10.03 8.12 -1.28
N ILE A 21 8.94 7.77 -0.60
CA ILE A 21 7.64 8.43 -0.76
C ILE A 21 7.72 9.89 -0.28
N ALA A 22 8.34 10.14 0.87
CA ALA A 22 8.42 11.47 1.48
C ALA A 22 9.16 12.49 0.60
N VAL A 23 10.19 12.05 -0.13
CA VAL A 23 10.97 12.91 -1.03
C VAL A 23 10.39 13.01 -2.45
N SER A 24 9.38 12.20 -2.78
CA SER A 24 8.80 12.14 -4.12
C SER A 24 7.66 13.16 -4.31
N PRO A 25 7.82 14.15 -5.20
CA PRO A 25 6.78 15.13 -5.45
C PRO A 25 5.50 14.45 -5.98
N GLY A 26 4.36 14.79 -5.38
CA GLY A 26 3.06 14.26 -5.80
C GLY A 26 2.69 12.91 -5.21
N LEU A 27 3.52 12.30 -4.37
CA LEU A 27 3.14 11.18 -3.52
C LEU A 27 2.83 11.66 -2.10
N GLU A 28 1.96 10.93 -1.42
CA GLU A 28 1.62 11.16 -0.02
C GLU A 28 1.43 9.82 0.68
N LEU A 29 2.21 9.57 1.73
CA LEU A 29 2.04 8.38 2.56
C LEU A 29 0.78 8.54 3.40
N SER A 30 -0.22 7.69 3.14
CA SER A 30 -1.47 7.71 3.90
C SER A 30 -1.38 6.79 5.12
N ARG A 31 -0.94 5.54 4.93
CA ARG A 31 -0.87 4.56 6.02
C ARG A 31 0.19 3.50 5.80
N ARG A 32 0.79 3.06 6.90
CA ARG A 32 1.67 1.91 7.00
C ARG A 32 0.84 0.78 7.58
N CYS A 33 0.67 -0.29 6.82
CA CYS A 33 -0.14 -1.44 7.17
C CYS A 33 0.80 -2.60 7.51
N ALA A 34 0.58 -3.23 8.66
CA ALA A 34 1.41 -4.33 9.16
C ALA A 34 1.17 -5.63 8.38
N ASP A 35 -0.04 -5.83 7.84
CA ASP A 35 -0.44 -7.04 7.15
C ASP A 35 -1.50 -6.80 6.06
N LEU A 36 -1.85 -7.87 5.34
CA LEU A 36 -2.85 -7.82 4.28
C LEU A 36 -4.27 -7.48 4.79
N PRO A 37 -4.78 -8.06 5.90
CA PRO A 37 -6.07 -7.66 6.46
C PRO A 37 -6.17 -6.16 6.75
N GLU A 38 -5.13 -5.58 7.36
CA GLU A 38 -5.07 -4.14 7.62
C GLU A 38 -5.03 -3.32 6.33
N LEU A 39 -4.26 -3.76 5.33
CA LEU A 39 -4.20 -3.13 4.02
C LEU A 39 -5.59 -3.11 3.34
N LEU A 40 -6.28 -4.25 3.31
CA LEU A 40 -7.62 -4.37 2.72
C LEU A 40 -8.65 -3.50 3.46
N SER A 41 -8.61 -3.49 4.80
CA SER A 41 -9.48 -2.64 5.60
C SER A 41 -9.24 -1.15 5.32
N THR A 42 -7.97 -0.75 5.18
CA THR A 42 -7.57 0.63 4.90
C THR A 42 -7.98 1.05 3.49
N ALA A 43 -7.81 0.16 2.50
CA ALA A 43 -8.26 0.36 1.13
C ALA A 43 -9.79 0.50 1.07
N ALA A 44 -10.53 -0.34 1.80
CA ALA A 44 -11.99 -0.29 1.85
C ALA A 44 -12.51 1.02 2.48
N ALA A 45 -11.74 1.62 3.38
CA ALA A 45 -12.03 2.94 3.94
C ALA A 45 -11.70 4.11 2.99
N GLY A 46 -11.18 3.84 1.78
CA GLY A 46 -10.86 4.86 0.79
C GLY A 46 -9.62 5.70 1.14
N LEU A 47 -8.76 5.19 2.01
CA LEU A 47 -7.60 5.94 2.52
C LEU A 47 -6.40 5.94 1.55
N GLY A 48 -6.50 5.32 0.38
CA GLY A 48 -5.41 5.26 -0.59
C GLY A 48 -5.89 4.93 -1.99
N VAL A 49 -5.07 5.29 -2.99
CA VAL A 49 -5.33 4.96 -4.41
C VAL A 49 -4.21 4.09 -5.00
N SER A 50 -3.12 3.90 -4.27
CA SER A 50 -2.03 3.00 -4.64
C SER A 50 -1.48 2.29 -3.40
N ALA A 51 -0.97 1.08 -3.58
CA ALA A 51 -0.37 0.29 -2.51
C ALA A 51 0.97 -0.28 -2.97
N VAL A 52 2.03 0.01 -2.20
CA VAL A 52 3.33 -0.65 -2.35
C VAL A 52 3.34 -1.88 -1.46
N VAL A 53 3.44 -3.06 -2.06
CA VAL A 53 3.36 -4.33 -1.33
C VAL A 53 4.64 -5.15 -1.49
N GLY A 54 5.10 -5.72 -0.38
CA GLY A 54 6.23 -6.64 -0.42
C GLY A 54 5.81 -7.99 -1.02
N ARG A 55 6.66 -8.59 -1.86
CA ARG A 55 6.40 -9.92 -2.44
C ARG A 55 6.21 -11.03 -1.39
N ALA A 56 6.77 -10.85 -0.20
CA ALA A 56 6.69 -11.79 0.91
C ALA A 56 5.55 -11.46 1.90
N LEU A 57 4.66 -10.52 1.57
CA LEU A 57 3.50 -10.21 2.40
C LEU A 57 2.60 -11.44 2.50
N ALA A 58 2.38 -11.92 3.72
CA ALA A 58 1.61 -13.14 3.95
C ALA A 58 0.18 -12.99 3.41
N GLY A 59 -0.28 -14.01 2.67
CA GLY A 59 -1.62 -14.03 2.07
C GLY A 59 -1.76 -13.21 0.78
N LEU A 60 -0.69 -12.54 0.31
CA LEU A 60 -0.73 -11.83 -0.97
C LEU A 60 -0.82 -12.82 -2.13
N ASP A 61 -1.96 -12.83 -2.79
CA ASP A 61 -2.22 -13.62 -3.98
C ASP A 61 -2.98 -12.81 -5.05
N ARG A 62 -3.39 -13.48 -6.13
CA ARG A 62 -4.13 -12.81 -7.22
C ARG A 62 -5.51 -12.31 -6.79
N THR A 63 -6.15 -12.99 -5.83
CA THR A 63 -7.46 -12.61 -5.30
C THR A 63 -7.32 -11.32 -4.50
N ALA A 64 -6.35 -11.25 -3.60
CA ALA A 64 -6.04 -10.05 -2.82
C ALA A 64 -5.73 -8.84 -3.72
N ILE A 65 -4.96 -9.04 -4.79
CA ILE A 65 -4.67 -7.97 -5.77
C ILE A 65 -5.96 -7.54 -6.50
N ALA A 66 -6.81 -8.49 -6.89
CA ALA A 66 -8.08 -8.18 -7.53
C ALA A 66 -9.01 -7.40 -6.59
N ASP A 67 -9.08 -7.78 -5.31
CA ASP A 67 -9.89 -7.10 -4.30
C ASP A 67 -9.41 -5.65 -4.09
N LEU A 68 -8.11 -5.42 -3.97
CA LEU A 68 -7.53 -4.07 -3.93
C LEU A 68 -7.90 -3.26 -5.19
N GLY A 69 -7.83 -3.87 -6.37
CA GLY A 69 -8.25 -3.24 -7.61
C GLY A 69 -9.74 -2.86 -7.63
N ARG A 70 -10.62 -3.72 -7.08
CA ARG A 70 -12.06 -3.41 -6.95
C ARG A 70 -12.32 -2.25 -5.98
N LEU A 71 -11.45 -2.06 -4.99
CA LEU A 71 -11.46 -0.92 -4.07
C LEU A 71 -10.82 0.34 -4.67
N GLY A 72 -10.38 0.31 -5.93
CA GLY A 72 -9.76 1.47 -6.60
C GLY A 72 -8.28 1.66 -6.25
N VAL A 73 -7.64 0.67 -5.63
CA VAL A 73 -6.23 0.71 -5.26
C VAL A 73 -5.38 -0.01 -6.31
N ARG A 74 -4.41 0.70 -6.87
CA ARG A 74 -3.40 0.11 -7.76
C ARG A 74 -2.24 -0.48 -6.94
N VAL A 75 -2.02 -1.78 -7.07
CA VAL A 75 -0.87 -2.48 -6.47
C VAL A 75 0.39 -2.23 -7.31
N VAL A 76 1.51 -1.90 -6.64
CA VAL A 76 2.84 -1.68 -7.22
C VAL A 76 3.87 -2.58 -6.53
#